data_AF-A0A2X2CPU9-F1
#
_entry.id   AF-A0A2X2CPU9-F1
#
_cell.length_a   1.000
_cell.length_b   1.000
_cell.length_c   1.000
_cell.angle_alpha   90.00
_cell.angle_beta   90.00
_cell.angle_gamma   90.00
#
_symmetry.space_group_name_H-M   'P 1'
#
loop_
_entity.id
_entity.type
_entity.pdbx_description
1 polymer ?
#
loop_
_entity_poly.entity_id
_entity_poly.type
_entity_poly.pdbx_seq_one_letter_code
_entity_poly.pdbx_strand_id
1 'polypeptide(L)'
;MAIDLNHRPRLSDMRRLAPQEAAPAVDLEARQQGPRITDAESLSGRPGYAADFLGEFSVPWPTMSDERAGDVLPVSGSAENRLDYMHFSITMSASRRLAFYVGVNINGAQSVSVERGKDRWSYDGRIPLEAQIGEDLYANNLLDRGHLVRREDPNWGNEAEVANRDTFHFTNCSPQMAGFNQKNWLDLENYLLENTRRWKERATVFTGPVFRDDDRRYRGVLIPSAFWKVVAFLSDDGKPSATAYMIDQSSELGQLDAAFGRFRTYQRSVRRIEQLTGINFGPLSRYDGFSNEEAMTGTRIEAELHTLADIRL
;
A
#
# COMPACT_ATOMS: atom_id res chain seq x y z
N MET A 1 -57.37 -1.79 8.42
CA MET A 1 -56.99 -0.43 8.01
C MET A 1 -56.99 -0.38 6.49
N ALA A 2 -57.70 0.57 5.89
CA ALA A 2 -57.68 0.76 4.44
C ALA A 2 -56.39 1.52 4.07
N ILE A 3 -55.65 1.01 3.08
CA ILE A 3 -54.39 1.60 2.62
C ILE A 3 -54.73 2.78 1.69
N ASP A 4 -54.33 3.99 2.07
CA ASP A 4 -54.52 5.18 1.25
C ASP A 4 -53.34 5.38 0.29
N LEU A 5 -53.52 4.96 -0.96
CA LEU A 5 -52.53 5.09 -2.03
C LEU A 5 -52.39 6.52 -2.59
N ASN A 6 -53.25 7.46 -2.17
CA ASN A 6 -53.15 8.86 -2.54
C ASN A 6 -52.33 9.70 -1.56
N HIS A 7 -51.97 9.14 -0.40
CA HIS A 7 -51.10 9.81 0.54
C HIS A 7 -49.72 10.10 -0.07
N ARG A 8 -49.23 11.31 0.12
CA ARG A 8 -47.89 11.75 -0.30
C ARG A 8 -47.18 12.29 0.93
N PRO A 9 -46.29 11.50 1.57
CA PRO A 9 -45.64 11.92 2.80
C PRO A 9 -44.77 13.15 2.54
N ARG A 10 -44.89 14.14 3.42
CA ARG A 10 -44.10 15.37 3.40
C ARG A 10 -42.98 15.28 4.43
N LEU A 11 -41.97 16.14 4.29
CA LEU A 11 -40.84 16.21 5.21
C LEU A 11 -41.28 16.40 6.67
N SER A 12 -42.37 17.14 6.89
CA SER A 12 -43.01 17.34 8.20
C SER A 12 -43.53 16.05 8.84
N ASP A 13 -43.82 15.04 8.04
CA ASP A 13 -44.44 13.78 8.46
C ASP A 13 -43.37 12.76 8.89
N MET A 14 -42.10 13.05 8.61
CA MET A 14 -40.96 12.21 8.97
C MET A 14 -40.49 12.50 10.40
N ARG A 15 -40.34 11.46 11.20
CA ARG A 15 -39.71 11.53 12.54
C ARG A 15 -38.33 10.90 12.47
N ARG A 16 -37.35 11.51 13.13
CA ARG A 16 -36.03 10.91 13.30
C ARG A 16 -36.15 9.68 14.20
N LEU A 17 -35.62 8.54 13.75
CA LEU A 17 -35.68 7.27 14.46
C LEU A 17 -34.69 7.18 15.64
N ALA A 18 -33.77 8.14 15.78
CA ALA A 18 -32.86 8.28 16.92
C ALA A 18 -32.54 9.77 17.17
N PRO A 19 -32.19 10.16 18.41
CA PRO A 19 -31.62 11.47 18.69
C PRO A 19 -30.33 11.68 17.89
N GLN A 20 -30.05 12.93 17.53
CA GLN A 20 -28.75 13.29 16.98
C GLN A 20 -27.72 13.14 18.10
N GLU A 21 -26.98 12.03 18.10
CA GLU A 21 -25.76 11.94 18.90
C GLU A 21 -24.87 13.11 18.49
N ALA A 22 -24.36 13.84 19.49
CA ALA A 22 -23.31 14.80 19.26
C ALA A 22 -22.20 14.07 18.52
N ALA A 23 -21.76 14.62 17.39
CA ALA A 23 -20.51 14.17 16.78
C ALA A 23 -19.47 14.11 17.91
N PRO A 24 -18.68 13.02 18.01
CA PRO A 24 -17.64 12.93 19.02
C PRO A 24 -16.85 14.24 18.97
N ALA A 25 -16.64 14.84 20.15
CA ALA A 25 -15.87 16.06 20.25
C ALA A 25 -14.58 15.86 19.46
N VAL A 26 -14.46 16.58 18.34
CA VAL A 26 -13.21 16.64 17.59
C VAL A 26 -12.24 17.20 18.60
N ASP A 27 -11.26 16.38 19.00
CA ASP A 27 -10.31 16.70 20.04
C ASP A 27 -9.71 18.08 19.78
N LEU A 28 -10.21 19.09 20.50
CA LEU A 28 -9.80 20.48 20.35
C LEU A 28 -8.34 20.66 20.79
N GLU A 29 -7.80 19.73 21.58
CA GLU A 29 -6.40 19.72 22.02
C GLU A 29 -5.45 19.29 20.89
N ALA A 30 -5.89 18.35 20.03
CA ALA A 30 -5.11 17.93 18.86
C ALA A 30 -4.90 19.07 17.84
N ARG A 31 -5.77 20.09 17.83
CA ARG A 31 -5.63 21.28 16.97
C ARG A 31 -4.58 22.28 17.46
N GLN A 32 -4.09 22.17 18.69
CA GLN A 32 -3.08 23.08 19.25
C GLN A 32 -1.65 22.55 19.12
N GLN A 33 -1.46 21.25 18.91
CA GLN A 33 -0.15 20.68 18.66
C GLN A 33 0.11 20.72 17.16
N GLY A 34 1.22 21.33 16.74
CA GLY A 34 1.64 21.33 15.33
C GLY A 34 1.79 19.90 14.77
N PRO A 35 2.07 19.76 13.46
CA PRO A 35 2.24 18.44 12.86
C PRO A 35 3.31 17.64 13.64
N ARG A 36 3.00 16.38 13.95
CA ARG A 36 3.99 15.48 14.56
C ARG A 36 5.04 15.12 13.52
N ILE A 37 6.27 15.53 13.74
CA ILE A 37 7.40 15.27 12.86
C ILE A 37 8.41 14.41 13.64
N THR A 38 8.86 13.31 13.04
CA THR A 38 9.97 12.52 13.56
C THR A 38 11.27 13.15 13.07
N ASP A 39 12.18 13.51 13.99
CA ASP A 39 13.44 14.17 13.64
C ASP A 39 14.31 13.30 12.73
N ALA A 40 14.91 13.92 11.71
CA ALA A 40 15.76 13.23 10.72
C ALA A 40 16.90 12.42 11.36
N GLU A 41 17.51 12.95 12.42
CA GLU A 41 18.59 12.29 13.15
C GLU A 41 18.13 10.97 13.80
N SER A 42 16.89 10.92 14.31
CA SER A 42 16.33 9.71 14.93
C SER A 42 16.03 8.58 13.93
N LEU A 43 15.95 8.91 12.65
CA LEU A 43 15.78 7.99 11.52
C LEU A 43 17.09 7.73 10.78
N SER A 44 18.19 8.36 11.21
CA SER A 44 19.51 8.13 10.64
C SER A 44 20.03 6.74 11.01
N GLY A 45 20.79 6.12 10.11
CA GLY A 45 21.40 4.80 10.34
C GLY A 45 20.44 3.61 10.35
N ARG A 46 19.17 3.81 9.97
CA ARG A 46 18.25 2.70 9.67
C ARG A 46 18.84 1.83 8.56
N PRO A 47 18.87 0.49 8.71
CA PRO A 47 19.46 -0.39 7.71
C PRO A 47 18.64 -0.46 6.41
N GLY A 48 17.36 -0.12 6.47
CA GLY A 48 16.49 -0.16 5.31
C GLY A 48 16.17 -1.57 4.85
N TYR A 49 15.85 -1.64 3.57
CA TYR A 49 15.73 -2.84 2.76
C TYR A 49 17.10 -3.45 2.44
N ALA A 50 17.20 -4.78 2.58
CA ALA A 50 18.36 -5.59 2.24
C ALA A 50 18.13 -6.39 0.94
N ALA A 51 18.98 -6.15 -0.06
CA ALA A 51 18.88 -6.78 -1.37
C ALA A 51 19.33 -8.26 -1.40
N ASP A 52 20.13 -8.68 -0.43
CA ASP A 52 20.62 -10.06 -0.26
C ASP A 52 19.80 -10.84 0.78
N PHE A 53 18.62 -10.30 1.16
CA PHE A 53 17.81 -10.86 2.25
C PHE A 53 17.35 -12.31 2.00
N LEU A 54 17.24 -12.74 0.74
CA LEU A 54 16.89 -14.12 0.38
C LEU A 54 18.13 -15.01 0.13
N GLY A 55 19.32 -14.59 0.58
CA GLY A 55 20.58 -15.31 0.39
C GLY A 55 21.12 -15.14 -1.03
N GLU A 56 21.42 -16.23 -1.72
CA GLU A 56 21.98 -16.19 -3.09
C GLU A 56 21.00 -15.60 -4.12
N PHE A 57 19.69 -15.66 -3.84
CA PHE A 57 18.69 -14.96 -4.64
C PHE A 57 18.65 -13.48 -4.26
N SER A 58 19.56 -12.69 -4.83
CA SER A 58 19.55 -11.24 -4.62
C SER A 58 18.39 -10.59 -5.37
N VAL A 59 17.68 -9.71 -4.66
CA VAL A 59 16.61 -8.87 -5.17
C VAL A 59 17.04 -7.41 -4.98
N PRO A 60 17.65 -6.76 -5.99
CA PRO A 60 18.09 -5.38 -5.88
C PRO A 60 16.94 -4.41 -5.60
N TRP A 61 17.26 -3.24 -5.05
CA TRP A 61 16.29 -2.15 -4.99
C TRP A 61 15.82 -1.78 -6.41
N PRO A 62 14.50 -1.66 -6.66
CA PRO A 62 13.99 -1.32 -7.98
C PRO A 62 14.49 0.04 -8.45
N THR A 63 14.45 0.26 -9.77
CA THR A 63 14.74 1.56 -10.37
C THR A 63 13.53 2.10 -11.13
N MET A 64 13.49 3.41 -11.35
CA MET A 64 12.49 4.03 -12.22
C MET A 64 12.97 4.08 -13.66
N SER A 65 12.06 3.90 -14.60
CA SER A 65 12.24 4.23 -16.01
C SER A 65 12.66 5.69 -16.21
N ASP A 66 13.38 5.97 -17.30
CA ASP A 66 13.88 7.32 -17.63
C ASP A 66 12.76 8.38 -17.63
N GLU A 67 11.57 7.99 -18.09
CA GLU A 67 10.38 8.83 -18.16
C GLU A 67 9.88 9.30 -16.79
N ARG A 68 10.07 8.48 -15.74
CA ARG A 68 9.60 8.75 -14.37
C ARG A 68 10.75 9.09 -13.40
N ALA A 69 12.01 8.87 -13.80
CA ALA A 69 13.18 9.12 -12.97
C ALA A 69 13.27 10.59 -12.49
N GLY A 70 12.84 11.54 -13.32
CA GLY A 70 12.82 12.96 -12.97
C GLY A 70 11.82 13.35 -11.88
N ASP A 71 10.85 12.48 -11.55
CA ASP A 71 9.87 12.70 -10.48
C ASP A 71 10.25 12.00 -9.17
N VAL A 72 11.36 11.28 -9.12
CA VAL A 72 11.88 10.70 -7.88
C VAL A 72 12.31 11.85 -6.97
N LEU A 73 11.73 11.92 -5.77
CA LEU A 73 12.07 12.94 -4.78
C LEU A 73 13.51 12.71 -4.28
N PRO A 74 14.42 13.69 -4.41
CA PRO A 74 15.77 13.57 -3.88
C PRO A 74 15.77 13.47 -2.34
N VAL A 75 16.60 12.60 -1.80
CA VAL A 75 16.77 12.42 -0.34
C VAL A 75 18.23 12.72 0.03
N SER A 76 18.44 13.76 0.83
CA SER A 76 19.78 14.16 1.27
C SER A 76 20.53 13.02 1.94
N GLY A 77 21.75 12.73 1.47
CA GLY A 77 22.59 11.65 2.01
C GLY A 77 22.24 10.25 1.49
N SER A 78 21.29 10.10 0.56
CA SER A 78 20.92 8.83 -0.06
C SER A 78 21.24 8.84 -1.55
N ALA A 79 22.21 8.01 -1.97
CA ALA A 79 22.59 7.91 -3.39
C ALA A 79 21.47 7.33 -4.28
N GLU A 80 20.56 6.55 -3.68
CA GLU A 80 19.41 5.92 -4.36
C GLU A 80 18.10 6.72 -4.19
N ASN A 81 18.15 7.93 -3.61
CA ASN A 81 16.97 8.76 -3.30
C ASN A 81 15.91 7.99 -2.49
N ARG A 82 16.39 7.17 -1.56
CA ARG A 82 15.61 6.21 -0.78
C ARG A 82 15.56 6.63 0.69
N LEU A 83 14.40 6.54 1.30
CA LEU A 83 14.19 6.68 2.74
C LEU A 83 14.27 5.30 3.40
N ASP A 84 15.26 5.10 4.26
CA ASP A 84 15.46 3.83 4.96
C ASP A 84 14.79 3.82 6.33
N TYR A 85 14.02 2.77 6.60
CA TYR A 85 13.41 2.49 7.90
C TYR A 85 13.89 1.13 8.39
N MET A 86 13.48 0.71 9.58
CA MET A 86 13.88 -0.60 10.07
C MET A 86 13.19 -1.72 9.25
N HIS A 87 13.99 -2.45 8.46
CA HIS A 87 13.61 -3.60 7.60
C HIS A 87 12.81 -3.27 6.33
N PHE A 88 12.62 -1.98 6.02
CA PHE A 88 11.99 -1.55 4.78
C PHE A 88 12.50 -0.20 4.32
N SER A 89 12.25 0.12 3.06
CA SER A 89 12.64 1.38 2.46
C SER A 89 11.54 1.94 1.56
N ILE A 90 11.65 3.22 1.19
CA ILE A 90 10.66 3.94 0.39
C ILE A 90 11.32 4.81 -0.67
N THR A 91 10.79 4.81 -1.90
CA THR A 91 11.10 5.79 -2.94
C THR A 91 9.87 6.66 -3.18
N MET A 92 10.03 7.97 -2.98
CA MET A 92 8.93 8.96 -3.06
C MET A 92 8.82 9.60 -4.45
N SER A 93 7.60 9.91 -4.87
CA SER A 93 7.31 10.80 -5.99
C SER A 93 7.18 12.23 -5.48
N ALA A 94 7.96 13.14 -6.07
CA ALA A 94 7.94 14.56 -5.73
C ALA A 94 6.59 15.21 -6.11
N SER A 95 6.10 14.97 -7.33
CA SER A 95 4.85 15.56 -7.84
C SER A 95 3.61 15.00 -7.14
N ARG A 96 3.63 13.72 -6.75
CA ARG A 96 2.49 13.06 -6.10
C ARG A 96 2.50 13.22 -4.59
N ARG A 97 3.66 13.49 -3.98
CA ARG A 97 3.86 13.56 -2.52
C ARG A 97 3.49 12.26 -1.80
N LEU A 98 3.65 11.15 -2.53
CA LEU A 98 3.30 9.78 -2.17
C LEU A 98 4.46 8.88 -2.59
N ALA A 99 4.58 7.69 -1.98
CA ALA A 99 5.54 6.71 -2.45
C ALA A 99 5.21 6.25 -3.88
N PHE A 100 6.22 6.17 -4.75
CA PHE A 100 6.13 5.35 -5.96
C PHE A 100 6.00 3.88 -5.56
N TYR A 101 6.89 3.46 -4.66
CA TYR A 101 6.91 2.12 -4.09
C TYR A 101 7.64 2.10 -2.76
N VAL A 102 7.35 1.06 -2.00
CA VAL A 102 8.08 0.63 -0.81
C VAL A 102 8.57 -0.79 -1.02
N GLY A 103 9.61 -1.18 -0.28
CA GLY A 103 10.12 -2.56 -0.26
C GLY A 103 10.41 -3.00 1.16
N VAL A 104 9.86 -4.14 1.58
CA VAL A 104 10.00 -4.70 2.93
C VAL A 104 10.58 -6.11 2.87
N ASN A 105 11.47 -6.40 3.81
CA ASN A 105 11.94 -7.76 4.08
C ASN A 105 11.15 -8.37 5.23
N ILE A 106 10.57 -9.55 5.03
CA ILE A 106 9.77 -10.27 6.02
C ILE A 106 10.52 -11.52 6.45
N ASN A 107 10.81 -11.63 7.76
CA ASN A 107 11.40 -12.84 8.34
C ASN A 107 10.36 -13.59 9.18
N GLY A 108 9.75 -14.63 8.60
CA GLY A 108 8.76 -15.45 9.31
C GLY A 108 9.35 -16.20 10.50
N ALA A 109 10.59 -16.68 10.39
CA ALA A 109 11.27 -17.42 11.45
C ALA A 109 11.55 -16.57 12.70
N GLN A 110 11.70 -15.26 12.53
CA GLN A 110 12.00 -14.30 13.60
C GLN A 110 10.84 -13.34 13.87
N SER A 111 9.63 -13.63 13.38
CA SER A 111 8.48 -12.74 13.53
C SER A 111 8.15 -12.49 15.00
N VAL A 112 7.91 -11.22 15.33
CA VAL A 112 7.51 -10.77 16.66
C VAL A 112 6.12 -10.12 16.56
N SER A 113 5.22 -10.53 17.45
CA SER A 113 3.91 -9.89 17.60
C SER A 113 4.05 -8.64 18.45
N VAL A 114 3.83 -7.47 17.85
CA VAL A 114 3.81 -6.17 18.54
C VAL A 114 2.35 -5.76 18.75
N GLU A 115 1.97 -5.50 20.00
CA GLU A 115 0.61 -5.09 20.35
C GLU A 115 0.26 -3.75 19.69
N ARG A 116 -0.97 -3.64 19.16
CA ARG A 116 -1.42 -2.39 18.54
C ARG A 116 -1.86 -1.41 19.62
N GLY A 117 -1.11 -0.32 19.77
CA GLY A 117 -1.49 0.83 20.59
C GLY A 117 -2.41 1.82 19.85
N LYS A 118 -2.45 3.07 20.32
CA LYS A 118 -3.06 4.16 19.56
C LYS A 118 -2.21 4.46 18.34
N ASP A 119 -2.81 4.41 17.16
CA ASP A 119 -2.16 4.81 15.91
C ASP A 119 -1.72 6.27 16.02
N ARG A 120 -0.41 6.52 15.91
CA ARG A 120 0.16 7.86 15.92
C ARG A 120 1.00 8.05 14.67
N TRP A 121 0.44 8.76 13.70
CA TRP A 121 1.12 9.06 12.45
C TRP A 121 2.10 10.22 12.62
N SER A 122 3.22 10.16 11.92
CA SER A 122 4.24 11.20 11.89
C SER A 122 4.63 11.54 10.45
N TYR A 123 5.02 12.79 10.24
CA TYR A 123 5.81 13.19 9.08
C TYR A 123 7.26 12.77 9.25
N ASP A 124 7.95 12.45 8.15
CA ASP A 124 9.39 12.17 8.16
C ASP A 124 10.18 13.47 8.02
N GLY A 125 11.04 13.78 9.00
CA GLY A 125 11.85 15.00 9.01
C GLY A 125 13.03 15.01 8.03
N ARG A 126 13.31 13.91 7.31
CA ARG A 126 14.38 13.82 6.29
C ARG A 126 13.99 14.45 4.96
N ILE A 127 12.70 14.67 4.73
CA ILE A 127 12.17 15.33 3.53
C ILE A 127 11.31 16.56 3.91
N PRO A 128 11.15 17.54 3.00
CA PRO A 128 10.29 18.68 3.26
C PRO A 128 8.84 18.27 3.57
N LEU A 129 8.16 19.04 4.42
CA LEU A 129 6.77 18.75 4.82
C LEU A 129 5.83 18.77 3.61
N GLU A 130 6.06 19.68 2.68
CA GLU A 130 5.32 19.83 1.43
C GLU A 130 5.56 18.70 0.44
N ALA A 131 6.58 17.86 0.63
CA ALA A 131 6.89 16.71 -0.24
C ALA A 131 6.15 15.42 0.20
N GLN A 132 5.33 15.51 1.24
CA GLN A 132 4.53 14.42 1.78
C GLN A 132 3.11 14.92 2.06
N ILE A 133 2.14 14.00 2.00
CA ILE A 133 0.78 14.27 2.49
C ILE A 133 0.69 14.00 3.99
N GLY A 134 -0.39 14.42 4.62
CA GLY A 134 -0.65 14.01 6.00
C GLY A 134 -2.08 14.29 6.43
N GLU A 135 -2.26 14.56 7.72
CA GLU A 135 -3.57 14.59 8.40
C GLU A 135 -4.66 15.40 7.68
N ASP A 136 -4.29 16.54 7.08
CA ASP A 136 -5.24 17.43 6.39
C ASP A 136 -5.97 16.74 5.22
N LEU A 137 -5.35 15.74 4.58
CA LEU A 137 -6.00 14.98 3.52
C LEU A 137 -7.11 14.08 4.07
N TYR A 138 -6.90 13.49 5.25
CA TYR A 138 -7.76 12.45 5.84
C TYR A 138 -8.85 13.00 6.75
N ALA A 139 -8.74 14.27 7.19
CA ALA A 139 -9.72 14.87 8.08
C ALA A 139 -11.13 14.94 7.47
N ASN A 140 -12.12 14.44 8.20
CA ASN A 140 -13.56 14.53 7.88
C ASN A 140 -13.94 13.97 6.50
N ASN A 141 -13.40 12.80 6.13
CA ASN A 141 -13.80 12.09 4.91
C ASN A 141 -13.61 10.56 5.05
N LEU A 142 -13.85 9.83 3.95
CA LEU A 142 -13.84 8.37 3.91
C LEU A 142 -12.49 7.77 3.44
N LEU A 143 -11.44 8.58 3.35
CA LEU A 143 -10.10 8.10 3.04
C LEU A 143 -9.45 7.57 4.31
N ASP A 144 -8.96 6.34 4.23
CA ASP A 144 -8.14 5.73 5.25
C ASP A 144 -6.66 6.00 4.99
N ARG A 145 -5.87 6.03 6.07
CA ARG A 145 -4.41 6.04 6.04
C ARG A 145 -3.91 4.63 5.69
N GLY A 146 -4.00 4.31 4.40
CA GLY A 146 -3.62 3.01 3.85
C GLY A 146 -2.12 2.79 3.95
N HIS A 147 -1.71 1.81 4.74
CA HIS A 147 -0.31 1.39 4.82
C HIS A 147 0.13 0.77 3.49
N LEU A 148 1.34 1.11 3.03
CA LEU A 148 1.98 0.41 1.92
C LEU A 148 2.77 -0.80 2.48
N VAL A 149 3.73 -0.56 3.38
CA VAL A 149 4.26 -1.62 4.25
C VAL A 149 3.28 -1.82 5.39
N ARG A 150 2.67 -3.01 5.46
CA ARG A 150 1.76 -3.36 6.54
C ARG A 150 2.53 -3.36 7.87
N ARG A 151 1.88 -2.86 8.93
CA ARG A 151 2.42 -2.76 10.30
C ARG A 151 3.15 -4.03 10.81
N GLU A 152 2.72 -5.21 10.40
CA GLU A 152 3.25 -6.48 10.91
C GLU A 152 4.39 -7.09 10.09
N ASP A 153 4.53 -6.67 8.84
CA ASP A 153 5.50 -7.25 7.89
C ASP A 153 6.96 -7.07 8.36
N PRO A 154 7.39 -5.89 8.86
CA PRO A 154 8.79 -5.70 9.25
C PRO A 154 9.06 -6.10 10.70
N ASN A 155 8.08 -6.64 11.44
CA ASN A 155 8.22 -6.93 12.87
C ASN A 155 8.91 -8.28 13.08
N TRP A 156 10.24 -8.27 13.05
CA TRP A 156 11.05 -9.44 13.34
C TRP A 156 12.36 -9.06 14.06
N GLY A 157 12.92 -10.03 14.78
CA GLY A 157 14.14 -9.82 15.56
C GLY A 157 13.98 -8.81 16.71
N ASN A 158 15.11 -8.30 17.22
CA ASN A 158 15.13 -7.43 18.39
C ASN A 158 14.58 -6.02 18.13
N GLU A 159 14.58 -5.59 16.86
CA GLU A 159 14.18 -4.24 16.45
C GLU A 159 12.70 -4.16 16.03
N ALA A 160 11.91 -5.20 16.27
CA ALA A 160 10.52 -5.30 15.84
C ALA A 160 9.65 -4.13 16.32
N GLU A 161 9.83 -3.66 17.55
CA GLU A 161 9.11 -2.48 18.07
C GLU A 161 9.45 -1.20 17.32
N VAL A 162 10.69 -1.10 16.84
CA VAL A 162 11.14 0.06 16.09
C VAL A 162 10.60 0.02 14.67
N ALA A 163 10.70 -1.14 14.02
CA ALA A 163 10.07 -1.41 12.73
C ALA A 163 8.57 -1.12 12.75
N ASN A 164 7.87 -1.54 13.79
CA ASN A 164 6.44 -1.27 13.96
C ASN A 164 6.14 0.23 13.94
N ARG A 165 6.85 1.01 14.76
CA ARG A 165 6.68 2.47 14.83
C ARG A 165 7.01 3.15 13.50
N ASP A 166 8.04 2.68 12.81
CA ASP A 166 8.45 3.23 11.52
C ASP A 166 7.34 3.10 10.46
N THR A 167 6.48 2.08 10.53
CA THR A 167 5.36 1.92 9.58
C THR A 167 4.30 3.04 9.64
N PHE A 168 4.26 3.81 10.73
CA PHE A 168 3.32 4.92 10.94
C PHE A 168 3.83 6.27 10.44
N HIS A 169 4.71 6.30 9.44
CA HIS A 169 5.09 7.54 8.74
C HIS A 169 4.21 7.77 7.51
N PHE A 170 3.84 9.02 7.24
CA PHE A 170 3.02 9.36 6.07
C PHE A 170 3.68 9.05 4.72
N THR A 171 5.00 8.94 4.69
CA THR A 171 5.78 8.43 3.54
C THR A 171 5.43 6.98 3.19
N ASN A 172 5.03 6.17 4.19
CA ASN A 172 4.52 4.79 4.03
C ASN A 172 2.99 4.74 3.82
N CYS A 173 2.37 5.89 3.57
CA CYS A 173 0.92 6.01 3.50
C CYS A 173 0.47 6.41 2.09
N SER A 174 -0.66 5.86 1.68
CA SER A 174 -1.39 6.32 0.50
C SER A 174 -2.88 6.39 0.78
N PRO A 175 -3.60 7.41 0.26
CA PRO A 175 -5.03 7.53 0.47
C PRO A 175 -5.76 6.38 -0.21
N GLN A 176 -6.38 5.54 0.61
CA GLN A 176 -7.20 4.42 0.17
C GLN A 176 -8.64 4.71 0.59
N MET A 177 -9.61 4.46 -0.28
CA MET A 177 -11.03 4.56 0.11
C MET A 177 -11.32 3.53 1.21
N ALA A 178 -12.19 3.81 2.18
CA ALA A 178 -12.50 2.81 3.23
C ALA A 178 -13.00 1.45 2.69
N GLY A 179 -13.59 1.42 1.48
CA GLY A 179 -13.95 0.19 0.77
C GLY A 179 -12.81 -0.50 0.00
N PHE A 180 -11.64 0.13 -0.10
CA PHE A 180 -10.43 -0.40 -0.72
C PHE A 180 -9.81 -1.50 0.15
N ASN A 181 -9.90 -1.34 1.48
CA ASN A 181 -9.40 -2.30 2.47
C ASN A 181 -10.33 -3.50 2.68
N GLN A 182 -11.15 -3.83 1.68
CA GLN A 182 -12.08 -4.96 1.73
C GLN A 182 -11.34 -6.30 1.69
N LYS A 183 -12.04 -7.33 2.19
CA LYS A 183 -11.56 -8.69 2.47
C LYS A 183 -10.43 -9.18 1.56
N ASN A 184 -10.59 -9.21 0.24
CA ASN A 184 -9.62 -9.93 -0.62
C ASN A 184 -8.19 -9.37 -0.60
N TRP A 185 -7.98 -8.06 -0.52
CA TRP A 185 -6.62 -7.50 -0.41
C TRP A 185 -6.03 -7.80 0.96
N LEU A 186 -6.80 -7.53 2.02
CA LEU A 186 -6.40 -7.86 3.39
C LEU A 186 -6.15 -9.36 3.58
N ASP A 187 -6.98 -10.22 2.96
CA ASP A 187 -6.88 -11.68 2.99
C ASP A 187 -5.63 -12.15 2.23
N LEU A 188 -5.29 -11.52 1.10
CA LEU A 188 -4.02 -11.75 0.41
C LEU A 188 -2.84 -11.35 1.31
N GLU A 189 -2.89 -10.18 1.94
CA GLU A 189 -1.84 -9.74 2.86
C GLU A 189 -1.69 -10.65 4.08
N ASN A 190 -2.81 -11.10 4.64
CA ASN A 190 -2.83 -12.10 5.71
C ASN A 190 -2.25 -13.41 5.23
N TYR A 191 -2.65 -13.91 4.06
CA TYR A 191 -2.13 -15.14 3.49
C TYR A 191 -0.62 -15.10 3.28
N LEU A 192 -0.10 -14.04 2.68
CA LEU A 192 1.34 -13.87 2.47
C LEU A 192 2.09 -13.88 3.82
N LEU A 193 1.61 -13.12 4.81
CA LEU A 193 2.25 -13.03 6.12
C LEU A 193 2.13 -14.34 6.91
N GLU A 194 0.96 -14.97 6.93
CA GLU A 194 0.68 -16.22 7.63
C GLU A 194 1.45 -17.38 7.04
N ASN A 195 1.53 -17.50 5.70
CA ASN A 195 2.37 -18.51 5.06
C ASN A 195 3.84 -18.28 5.40
N THR A 196 4.32 -17.05 5.30
CA THR A 196 5.72 -16.72 5.66
C THR A 196 6.02 -17.12 7.11
N ARG A 197 5.12 -16.82 8.06
CA ARG A 197 5.24 -17.21 9.48
C ARG A 197 5.16 -18.74 9.68
N ARG A 198 4.15 -19.39 9.10
CA ARG A 198 3.88 -20.82 9.25
C ARG A 198 5.03 -21.67 8.72
N TRP A 199 5.59 -21.26 7.59
CA TRP A 199 6.69 -21.97 6.93
C TRP A 199 8.06 -21.47 7.38
N LYS A 200 8.10 -20.45 8.25
CA LYS A 200 9.33 -19.81 8.75
C LYS A 200 10.22 -19.33 7.61
N GLU A 201 9.59 -18.86 6.54
CA GLU A 201 10.25 -18.44 5.32
C GLU A 201 10.67 -16.97 5.37
N ARG A 202 11.48 -16.57 4.39
CA ARG A 202 11.84 -15.19 4.12
C ARG A 202 11.16 -14.74 2.83
N ALA A 203 10.62 -13.53 2.83
CA ALA A 203 10.05 -12.92 1.64
C ALA A 203 10.54 -11.47 1.49
N THR A 204 10.66 -11.04 0.24
CA THR A 204 10.78 -9.64 -0.15
C THR A 204 9.48 -9.21 -0.79
N VAL A 205 8.93 -8.08 -0.37
CA VAL A 205 7.68 -7.55 -0.92
C VAL A 205 7.89 -6.11 -1.36
N PHE A 206 7.60 -5.83 -2.63
CA PHE A 206 7.42 -4.47 -3.13
C PHE A 206 5.94 -4.16 -3.29
N THR A 207 5.54 -2.92 -2.98
CA THR A 207 4.14 -2.49 -3.09
C THR A 207 4.05 -1.00 -3.32
N GLY A 208 2.99 -0.56 -3.98
CA GLY A 208 2.78 0.84 -4.30
C GLY A 208 1.46 1.10 -5.02
N PRO A 209 1.10 2.38 -5.19
CA PRO A 209 0.01 2.78 -6.06
C PRO A 209 0.40 2.65 -7.55
N VAL A 210 -0.60 2.64 -8.43
CA VAL A 210 -0.43 2.98 -9.84
C VAL A 210 -0.83 4.45 -10.01
N PHE A 211 0.11 5.30 -10.38
CA PHE A 211 -0.18 6.70 -10.69
C PHE A 211 -0.66 6.85 -12.13
N ARG A 212 -1.92 7.27 -12.27
CA ARG A 212 -2.57 7.53 -13.55
C ARG A 212 -2.79 9.02 -13.75
N ASP A 213 -2.85 9.42 -15.02
CA ASP A 213 -3.11 10.82 -15.40
C ASP A 213 -4.55 11.25 -15.11
N ASP A 214 -5.47 10.28 -15.05
CA ASP A 214 -6.89 10.46 -14.74
C ASP A 214 -7.23 10.26 -13.25
N ASP A 215 -6.22 10.11 -12.38
CA ASP A 215 -6.43 10.03 -10.94
C ASP A 215 -7.22 11.24 -10.44
N ARG A 216 -8.21 10.99 -9.58
CA ARG A 216 -9.10 12.05 -9.10
C ARG A 216 -8.34 13.01 -8.18
N ARG A 217 -8.42 14.31 -8.47
CA ARG A 217 -7.92 15.34 -7.57
C ARG A 217 -8.86 15.56 -6.37
N TYR A 218 -8.32 15.52 -5.16
CA TYR A 218 -9.02 15.84 -3.92
C TYR A 218 -8.07 16.54 -2.96
N ARG A 219 -8.46 17.72 -2.45
CA ARG A 219 -7.64 18.59 -1.57
C ARG A 219 -6.20 18.79 -2.05
N GLY A 220 -6.03 18.98 -3.36
CA GLY A 220 -4.72 19.21 -3.97
C GLY A 220 -3.85 17.95 -4.14
N VAL A 221 -4.36 16.76 -3.82
CA VAL A 221 -3.69 15.46 -4.01
C VAL A 221 -4.41 14.68 -5.11
N LEU A 222 -3.66 14.00 -5.97
CA LEU A 222 -4.20 13.05 -6.94
C LEU A 222 -4.32 11.68 -6.26
N ILE A 223 -5.54 11.17 -6.10
CA ILE A 223 -5.84 9.97 -5.34
C ILE A 223 -5.71 8.74 -6.24
N PRO A 224 -4.77 7.80 -5.96
CA PRO A 224 -4.62 6.60 -6.78
C PRO A 224 -5.85 5.69 -6.72
N SER A 225 -6.27 5.16 -7.87
CA SER A 225 -7.40 4.21 -7.95
C SER A 225 -7.00 2.73 -7.95
N ALA A 226 -5.70 2.44 -7.98
CA ALA A 226 -5.18 1.08 -8.10
C ALA A 226 -3.83 0.93 -7.38
N PHE A 227 -3.58 -0.27 -6.87
CA PHE A 227 -2.38 -0.60 -6.12
C PHE A 227 -1.91 -2.00 -6.50
N TRP A 228 -0.65 -2.27 -6.28
CA TRP A 228 -0.01 -3.51 -6.68
C TRP A 228 0.93 -4.02 -5.59
N LYS A 229 1.22 -5.32 -5.64
CA LYS A 229 2.22 -5.97 -4.80
C LYS A 229 3.01 -6.97 -5.64
N VAL A 230 4.33 -6.95 -5.55
CA VAL A 230 5.25 -7.94 -6.13
C VAL A 230 5.94 -8.64 -4.97
N VAL A 231 5.87 -9.97 -4.94
CA VAL A 231 6.43 -10.80 -3.87
C VAL A 231 7.51 -11.68 -4.46
N ALA A 232 8.70 -11.67 -3.87
CA ALA A 232 9.81 -12.56 -4.19
C ALA A 232 10.16 -13.44 -2.99
N PHE A 233 10.34 -14.72 -3.22
CA PHE A 233 10.61 -15.72 -2.19
C PHE A 233 11.37 -16.92 -2.77
N LEU A 234 11.85 -17.80 -1.90
CA LEU A 234 12.35 -19.12 -2.28
C LEU A 234 11.23 -20.12 -2.04
N SER A 235 10.89 -20.93 -3.05
CA SER A 235 9.93 -22.02 -2.93
C SER A 235 10.46 -23.12 -2.00
N ASP A 236 9.60 -24.03 -1.57
CA ASP A 236 9.96 -25.19 -0.71
C ASP A 236 11.16 -26.00 -1.22
N ASP A 237 11.34 -26.07 -2.54
CA ASP A 237 12.44 -26.78 -3.21
C ASP A 237 13.71 -25.91 -3.40
N GLY A 238 13.74 -24.73 -2.79
CA GLY A 238 14.84 -23.76 -2.85
C GLY A 238 14.90 -22.93 -4.12
N LYS A 239 13.90 -23.03 -5.01
CA LYS A 239 13.90 -22.26 -6.27
C LYS A 239 13.39 -20.83 -6.08
N PRO A 240 14.09 -19.82 -6.65
CA PRO A 240 13.57 -18.46 -6.73
C PRO A 240 12.22 -18.39 -7.43
N SER A 241 11.27 -17.69 -6.81
CA SER A 241 9.94 -17.42 -7.36
C SER A 241 9.54 -15.97 -7.13
N ALA A 242 8.75 -15.43 -8.04
CA ALA A 242 8.12 -14.12 -7.92
C ALA A 242 6.65 -14.18 -8.36
N THR A 243 5.79 -13.41 -7.71
CA THR A 243 4.38 -13.24 -8.12
C THR A 243 3.95 -11.79 -8.00
N ALA A 244 2.96 -11.38 -8.78
CA ALA A 244 2.42 -10.03 -8.71
C ALA A 244 0.90 -9.99 -8.62
N TYR A 245 0.40 -9.06 -7.83
CA TYR A 245 -1.02 -8.84 -7.57
C TYR A 245 -1.36 -7.38 -7.77
N MET A 246 -2.60 -7.12 -8.18
CA MET A 246 -3.11 -5.77 -8.38
C MET A 246 -4.56 -5.70 -7.96
N ILE A 247 -4.91 -4.67 -7.20
CA ILE A 247 -6.29 -4.27 -6.96
C ILE A 247 -6.58 -3.03 -7.80
N ASP A 248 -7.70 -3.05 -8.51
CA ASP A 248 -8.07 -1.98 -9.44
C ASP A 248 -9.57 -1.67 -9.33
N GLN A 249 -9.89 -0.38 -9.48
CA GLN A 249 -11.26 0.14 -9.51
C GLN A 249 -11.73 0.52 -10.92
N SER A 250 -10.86 0.47 -11.93
CA SER A 250 -11.13 1.06 -13.25
C SER A 250 -12.05 0.26 -14.17
N SER A 251 -12.39 -1.00 -13.86
CA SER A 251 -13.04 -1.91 -14.82
C SER A 251 -14.57 -1.82 -14.95
N GLU A 252 -15.26 -0.87 -14.29
CA GLU A 252 -16.72 -0.68 -14.47
C GLU A 252 -17.13 0.80 -14.62
N LEU A 253 -16.46 1.57 -15.49
CA LEU A 253 -16.99 2.86 -15.97
C LEU A 253 -17.85 2.71 -17.25
N GLY A 254 -18.58 1.59 -17.35
CA GLY A 254 -19.75 1.47 -18.22
C GLY A 254 -20.98 1.94 -17.44
N GLN A 255 -21.47 3.13 -17.77
CA GLN A 255 -22.69 3.81 -17.31
C GLN A 255 -23.56 3.12 -16.24
N LEU A 256 -23.80 3.88 -15.15
CA LEU A 256 -24.78 3.68 -14.07
C LEU A 256 -24.26 2.95 -12.82
N ASP A 257 -23.44 3.64 -12.02
CA ASP A 257 -23.94 4.18 -10.75
C ASP A 257 -22.93 5.15 -10.11
N ALA A 258 -23.46 6.27 -9.62
CA ALA A 258 -22.73 7.31 -8.92
C ALA A 258 -22.40 6.87 -7.48
N ALA A 259 -21.60 5.81 -7.32
CA ALA A 259 -20.93 5.44 -6.08
C ALA A 259 -19.92 4.33 -6.38
N PHE A 260 -18.62 4.69 -6.45
CA PHE A 260 -17.47 3.80 -6.24
C PHE A 260 -17.68 2.33 -6.66
N GLY A 261 -17.35 2.00 -7.92
CA GLY A 261 -17.39 0.62 -8.43
C GLY A 261 -16.64 -0.38 -7.54
N ARG A 262 -16.98 -1.67 -7.65
CA ARG A 262 -16.40 -2.74 -6.82
C ARG A 262 -14.92 -2.92 -7.14
N PHE A 263 -14.08 -2.95 -6.10
CA PHE A 263 -12.68 -3.32 -6.26
C PHE A 263 -12.56 -4.79 -6.66
N ARG A 264 -11.68 -5.06 -7.62
CA ARG A 264 -11.33 -6.41 -8.04
C ARG A 264 -9.84 -6.64 -7.82
N THR A 265 -9.51 -7.80 -7.28
CA THR A 265 -8.12 -8.23 -7.08
C THR A 265 -7.75 -9.17 -8.21
N TYR A 266 -6.56 -8.98 -8.77
CA TYR A 266 -6.03 -9.78 -9.87
C TYR A 266 -4.65 -10.28 -9.51
N GLN A 267 -4.33 -11.51 -9.91
CA GLN A 267 -2.96 -11.90 -10.16
C GLN A 267 -2.57 -11.47 -11.58
N ARG A 268 -1.42 -10.84 -11.72
CA ARG A 268 -0.87 -10.31 -12.98
C ARG A 268 0.59 -10.68 -13.10
N SER A 269 1.16 -10.53 -14.28
CA SER A 269 2.60 -10.66 -14.46
C SER A 269 3.37 -9.51 -13.80
N VAL A 270 4.57 -9.79 -13.30
CA VAL A 270 5.53 -8.76 -12.87
C VAL A 270 5.78 -7.77 -14.00
N ARG A 271 5.96 -8.25 -15.24
CA ARG A 271 6.12 -7.39 -16.43
C ARG A 271 4.95 -6.41 -16.61
N ARG A 272 3.72 -6.83 -16.30
CA ARG A 272 2.57 -5.94 -16.38
C ARG A 272 2.61 -4.84 -15.33
N ILE A 273 3.08 -5.14 -14.12
CA ILE A 273 3.28 -4.12 -13.09
C ILE A 273 4.38 -3.14 -13.51
N GLU A 274 5.49 -3.63 -14.08
CA GLU A 274 6.57 -2.77 -14.61
C GLU A 274 6.03 -1.80 -15.67
N GLN A 275 5.25 -2.29 -16.63
CA GLN A 275 4.63 -1.45 -17.67
C GLN A 275 3.66 -0.40 -17.12
N LEU A 276 2.89 -0.75 -16.08
CA LEU A 276 1.87 0.15 -15.51
C LEU A 276 2.49 1.25 -14.65
N THR A 277 3.62 0.96 -14.01
CA THR A 277 4.22 1.82 -12.98
C THR A 277 5.47 2.53 -13.48
N GLY A 278 6.12 2.01 -14.52
CA GLY A 278 7.44 2.43 -14.97
C GLY A 278 8.55 2.06 -13.98
N ILE A 279 8.30 1.11 -13.06
CA ILE A 279 9.29 0.55 -12.14
C ILE A 279 9.95 -0.65 -12.82
N ASN A 280 11.26 -0.81 -12.65
CA ASN A 280 12.03 -1.96 -13.08
C ASN A 280 12.43 -2.78 -11.84
N PHE A 281 11.90 -4.00 -11.73
CA PHE A 281 12.20 -4.90 -10.61
C PHE A 281 13.43 -5.79 -10.87
N GLY A 282 14.22 -5.46 -11.88
CA GLY A 282 15.42 -6.20 -12.27
C GLY A 282 15.07 -7.61 -12.77
N PRO A 283 15.57 -8.67 -12.12
CA PRO A 283 15.39 -10.03 -12.63
C PRO A 283 14.05 -10.67 -12.27
N LEU A 284 13.20 -10.02 -11.44
CA LEU A 284 12.01 -10.67 -10.86
C LEU A 284 11.02 -11.21 -11.92
N SER A 285 10.88 -10.54 -13.06
CA SER A 285 10.03 -11.03 -14.16
C SER A 285 10.46 -12.37 -14.74
N ARG A 286 11.72 -12.78 -14.57
CA ARG A 286 12.22 -14.11 -15.00
C ARG A 286 11.78 -15.23 -14.06
N TYR A 287 11.43 -14.89 -12.83
CA TYR A 287 11.01 -15.83 -11.79
C TYR A 287 9.49 -15.84 -11.58
N ASP A 288 8.75 -15.11 -12.42
CA ASP A 288 7.29 -15.05 -12.39
C ASP A 288 6.67 -15.89 -13.51
N GLY A 289 5.81 -16.83 -13.14
CA GLY A 289 5.15 -17.74 -14.07
C GLY A 289 4.31 -17.01 -15.12
N PHE A 290 3.59 -15.95 -14.72
CA PHE A 290 2.76 -15.17 -15.66
C PHE A 290 3.63 -14.41 -16.66
N SER A 291 4.70 -13.75 -16.21
CA SER A 291 5.66 -13.06 -17.08
C SER A 291 6.29 -13.99 -18.11
N ASN A 292 6.66 -15.20 -17.70
CA ASN A 292 7.27 -16.20 -18.56
C ASN A 292 6.29 -16.75 -19.62
N GLU A 293 5.05 -17.05 -19.21
CA GLU A 293 4.01 -17.51 -20.16
C GLU A 293 3.61 -16.41 -21.15
N GLU A 294 3.49 -15.16 -20.70
CA GLU A 294 3.26 -14.00 -21.59
C GLU A 294 4.40 -13.82 -22.60
N ALA A 295 5.65 -14.02 -22.17
CA ALA A 295 6.82 -13.94 -23.05
C ALA A 295 6.84 -15.07 -24.09
N MET A 296 6.44 -16.28 -23.71
CA MET A 296 6.41 -17.46 -24.57
C MET A 296 5.27 -17.41 -25.60
N THR A 297 4.08 -17.00 -25.16
CA THR A 297 2.85 -17.07 -25.98
C THR A 297 2.50 -15.76 -26.68
N GLY A 298 3.06 -14.64 -26.23
CA GLY A 298 2.66 -13.29 -26.66
C GLY A 298 1.25 -12.90 -26.22
N THR A 299 0.58 -13.73 -25.41
CA THR A 299 -0.79 -13.49 -24.93
C THR A 299 -0.73 -12.96 -23.51
N ARG A 300 -1.43 -11.85 -23.26
CA ARG A 300 -1.53 -11.26 -21.92
C ARG A 300 -2.35 -12.15 -20.98
N ILE A 301 -1.87 -12.30 -19.74
CA ILE A 301 -2.50 -13.15 -18.72
C ILE A 301 -2.82 -12.32 -17.49
N GLU A 302 -4.06 -12.44 -17.04
CA GLU A 302 -4.50 -11.98 -15.73
C GLU A 302 -5.55 -12.95 -15.20
N ALA A 303 -5.57 -13.15 -13.89
CA ALA A 303 -6.54 -13.99 -13.20
C ALA A 303 -7.24 -13.14 -12.13
N GLU A 304 -8.56 -12.99 -12.23
CA GLU A 304 -9.34 -12.37 -11.16
C GLU A 304 -9.38 -13.32 -9.96
N LEU A 305 -9.10 -12.78 -8.77
CA LEU A 305 -9.05 -13.51 -7.51
C LEU A 305 -10.36 -13.27 -6.75
N HIS A 306 -11.20 -14.30 -6.70
CA HIS A 306 -12.41 -14.32 -5.88
C HIS A 306 -12.12 -14.88 -4.48
N THR A 307 -11.16 -15.81 -4.39
CA THR A 307 -10.69 -16.46 -3.17
C THR A 307 -9.18 -16.67 -3.20
N LEU A 308 -8.58 -17.02 -2.06
CA LEU A 308 -7.16 -17.39 -2.01
C LEU A 308 -6.83 -18.66 -2.81
N ALA A 309 -7.82 -19.54 -3.05
CA ALA A 309 -7.63 -20.76 -3.85
C ALA A 309 -7.42 -20.47 -5.34
N ASP A 310 -7.68 -19.25 -5.79
CA ASP A 310 -7.48 -18.84 -7.18
C ASP A 310 -6.01 -18.47 -7.48
N ILE A 311 -5.18 -18.29 -6.43
CA ILE A 311 -3.76 -17.93 -6.56
C ILE A 311 -2.98 -19.09 -7.20
N ARG A 312 -2.13 -18.75 -8.17
CA ARG A 312 -1.25 -19.69 -8.87
C ARG A 312 0.21 -19.35 -8.53
N LEU A 313 0.95 -20.32 -7.98
CA LEU A 313 2.38 -20.19 -7.66
C LEU A 313 3.21 -21.00 -8.64
#